data_AF-A0A6H9KFM5-F1
#
_entry.id   AF-A0A6H9KFM5-F1
#
_cell.length_a   1.000
_cell.length_b   1.000
_cell.length_c   1.000
_cell.angle_alpha   90.00
_cell.angle_beta   90.00
_cell.angle_gamma   90.00
#
_symmetry.space_group_name_H-M   'P 1'
#
loop_
_entity.id
_entity.type
_entity.pdbx_description
1 polymer ?
#
loop_
_entity_poly.entity_id
_entity_poly.type
_entity_poly.pdbx_seq_one_letter_code
_entity_poly.pdbx_strand_id
1 'polypeptide(L)'
;MGNQKKINYAILVILLGMIFSSNLFALPQRPQGPPPMPDSTQIAKMVDELAAELSLKKDVKSKISDLYFDHFDEVGTMMKSSKGDRRNQRTKMDALKKKFEKQVKALLTDEQKDKFNEFMKKRRPRPGQQKAKR
;
A
#
# COMPACT_ATOMS: atom_id res chain seq x y z
N MET A 1 70.21 11.94 -10.64
CA MET A 1 69.29 10.77 -10.57
C MET A 1 68.59 10.79 -9.22
N GLY A 2 67.30 11.14 -9.11
CA GLY A 2 66.72 11.27 -7.76
C GLY A 2 65.21 11.34 -7.57
N ASN A 3 64.39 11.80 -8.51
CA ASN A 3 62.97 12.09 -8.18
C ASN A 3 61.91 11.53 -9.14
N GLN A 4 62.28 10.88 -10.25
CA GLN A 4 61.29 10.41 -11.23
C GLN A 4 60.66 9.05 -10.86
N LYS A 5 61.36 8.19 -10.10
CA LYS A 5 60.83 6.88 -9.69
C LYS A 5 59.76 6.96 -8.59
N LYS A 6 59.80 7.99 -7.73
CA LYS A 6 58.82 8.18 -6.63
C LYS A 6 57.43 8.57 -7.14
N ILE A 7 57.39 9.35 -8.23
CA ILE A 7 56.14 9.77 -8.88
C ILE A 7 55.41 8.57 -9.50
N ASN A 8 56.14 7.62 -10.08
CA ASN A 8 55.54 6.42 -10.69
C ASN A 8 54.93 5.46 -9.65
N TYR A 9 55.50 5.35 -8.44
CA TYR A 9 54.88 4.58 -7.35
C TYR A 9 53.68 5.29 -6.73
N ALA A 10 53.69 6.62 -6.64
CA ALA A 10 52.53 7.39 -6.15
C ALA A 10 51.32 7.24 -7.07
N ILE A 11 51.52 7.20 -8.39
CA ILE A 11 50.45 6.95 -9.36
C ILE A 11 49.98 5.47 -9.33
N LEU A 12 50.90 4.52 -9.09
CA LEU A 12 50.57 3.10 -9.02
C LEU A 12 49.82 2.69 -7.74
N VAL A 13 50.01 3.41 -6.62
CA VAL A 13 49.25 3.19 -5.37
C VAL A 13 47.85 3.80 -5.42
N ILE A 14 47.64 4.87 -6.19
CA ILE A 14 46.30 5.47 -6.40
C ILE A 14 45.42 4.59 -7.30
N LEU A 15 46.01 3.78 -8.19
CA LEU A 15 45.30 2.82 -9.05
C LEU A 15 44.94 1.49 -8.36
N LEU A 16 45.49 1.20 -7.18
CA LEU A 16 45.21 -0.03 -6.42
C LEU A 16 44.23 0.16 -5.24
N GLY A 17 43.73 1.38 -5.04
CA GLY A 17 42.78 1.73 -3.97
C GLY A 17 41.31 1.81 -4.38
N MET A 18 40.92 1.40 -5.59
CA MET A 18 39.54 1.54 -6.11
C MET A 18 38.85 0.20 -6.42
N ILE A 19 39.08 -0.84 -5.62
CA ILE A 19 38.32 -2.09 -5.73
C ILE A 19 37.86 -2.55 -4.35
N PHE A 20 37.17 -1.69 -3.60
CA PHE A 20 36.51 -2.11 -2.35
C PHE A 20 35.33 -1.20 -1.96
N SER A 21 34.40 -0.91 -2.88
CA SER A 21 33.13 -0.26 -2.49
C SER A 21 32.02 -0.44 -3.51
N SER A 22 31.74 -1.68 -3.92
CA SER A 22 30.47 -2.01 -4.57
C SER A 22 29.82 -3.23 -3.93
N ASN A 23 29.69 -3.21 -2.60
CA ASN A 23 28.49 -3.78 -2.02
C ASN A 23 27.38 -2.72 -2.20
N LEU A 24 26.90 -2.59 -3.44
CA LEU A 24 25.58 -2.01 -3.66
C LEU A 24 24.60 -2.97 -2.97
N PHE A 25 24.22 -2.65 -1.74
CA PHE A 25 22.96 -3.12 -1.22
C PHE A 25 21.89 -2.67 -2.22
N ALA A 26 21.42 -3.63 -3.03
CA ALA A 26 20.24 -3.47 -3.84
C ALA A 26 19.06 -3.26 -2.89
N LEU A 27 18.86 -2.01 -2.46
CA LEU A 27 17.62 -1.62 -1.81
C LEU A 27 16.50 -1.90 -2.83
N PRO A 28 15.54 -2.79 -2.53
CA PRO A 28 14.44 -3.02 -3.45
C PRO A 28 13.76 -1.68 -3.70
N GLN A 29 13.84 -1.17 -4.93
CA GLN A 29 13.13 0.03 -5.36
C GLN A 29 11.64 -0.25 -5.20
N ARG A 30 11.06 0.19 -4.09
CA ARG A 30 9.61 0.08 -3.89
C ARG A 30 8.95 1.01 -4.91
N PRO A 31 7.98 0.52 -5.71
CA PRO A 31 7.32 1.34 -6.71
C PRO A 31 6.83 2.64 -6.08
N GLN A 32 7.25 3.80 -6.60
CA GLN A 32 6.86 5.13 -6.10
C GLN A 32 5.44 5.54 -6.53
N GLY A 33 4.54 4.56 -6.67
CA GLY A 33 3.16 4.75 -7.08
C GLY A 33 2.18 4.49 -5.95
N PRO A 34 0.92 4.96 -6.08
CA PRO A 34 -0.17 4.41 -5.28
C PRO A 34 -0.19 2.89 -5.42
N PRO A 35 -0.57 2.15 -4.36
CA PRO A 35 -0.66 0.69 -4.45
C PRO A 35 -1.59 0.29 -5.60
N PRO A 36 -1.29 -0.81 -6.30
CA PRO A 36 -2.17 -1.31 -7.34
C PRO A 36 -3.54 -1.67 -6.75
N MET A 37 -4.58 -1.63 -7.60
CA MET A 37 -5.89 -2.15 -7.24
C MET A 37 -5.79 -3.64 -6.88
N PRO A 38 -6.50 -4.10 -5.85
CA PRO A 38 -6.46 -5.50 -5.47
C PRO A 38 -7.09 -6.38 -6.55
N ASP A 39 -6.50 -7.56 -6.75
CA ASP A 39 -7.09 -8.60 -7.58
C ASP A 39 -8.17 -9.40 -6.82
N SER A 40 -8.86 -10.31 -7.52
CA SER A 40 -9.92 -11.14 -6.92
C SER A 40 -9.45 -11.99 -5.75
N THR A 41 -8.21 -12.48 -5.77
CA THR A 41 -7.65 -13.30 -4.67
C THR A 41 -7.35 -12.44 -3.45
N GLN A 42 -6.91 -11.21 -3.65
CA GLN A 42 -6.69 -10.23 -2.58
C GLN A 42 -8.02 -9.79 -1.99
N ILE A 43 -9.04 -9.54 -2.82
CA ILE A 43 -10.39 -9.24 -2.36
C ILE A 43 -10.93 -10.38 -1.50
N ALA A 44 -10.81 -11.63 -1.95
CA ALA A 44 -11.23 -12.80 -1.18
C ALA A 44 -10.53 -12.86 0.19
N LYS A 45 -9.20 -12.65 0.24
CA LYS A 45 -8.45 -12.59 1.50
C LYS A 45 -8.95 -11.47 2.42
N MET A 46 -9.25 -10.29 1.89
CA MET A 46 -9.78 -9.19 2.70
C MET A 46 -11.13 -9.54 3.32
N VAL A 47 -12.00 -10.22 2.57
CA VAL A 47 -13.30 -10.72 3.06
C VAL A 47 -13.10 -11.81 4.11
N ASP A 48 -12.16 -12.72 3.91
CA ASP A 48 -11.83 -13.78 4.87
C ASP A 48 -11.31 -13.22 6.20
N GLU A 49 -10.39 -12.24 6.15
CA GLU A 49 -9.87 -11.56 7.33
C GLU A 49 -10.98 -10.82 8.08
N LEU A 50 -11.87 -10.13 7.36
CA LEU A 50 -13.01 -9.45 7.97
C LEU A 50 -13.99 -10.45 8.59
N ALA A 51 -14.25 -11.56 7.89
CA ALA A 51 -15.12 -12.63 8.36
C ALA A 51 -14.58 -13.28 9.64
N ALA A 52 -13.28 -13.48 9.73
CA ALA A 52 -12.63 -13.98 10.94
C ALA A 52 -12.75 -12.98 12.11
N GLU A 53 -12.42 -11.71 11.89
CA GLU A 53 -12.45 -10.68 12.95
C GLU A 53 -13.87 -10.46 13.51
N LEU A 54 -14.89 -10.44 12.64
CA LEU A 54 -16.27 -10.17 13.03
C LEU A 54 -17.07 -11.46 13.31
N SER A 55 -16.45 -12.63 13.14
CA SER A 55 -17.10 -13.95 13.24
C SER A 55 -18.37 -14.03 12.38
N LEU A 56 -18.25 -13.66 11.10
CA LEU A 56 -19.38 -13.55 10.17
C LEU A 56 -19.95 -14.92 9.79
N LYS A 57 -21.29 -14.99 9.71
CA LYS A 57 -22.00 -16.14 9.13
C LYS A 57 -21.79 -16.20 7.61
N LYS A 58 -21.91 -17.40 7.03
CA LYS A 58 -21.70 -17.65 5.59
C LYS A 58 -22.52 -16.71 4.69
N ASP A 59 -23.80 -16.50 5.01
CA ASP A 59 -24.69 -15.66 4.20
C ASP A 59 -24.28 -14.18 4.22
N VAL A 60 -23.88 -13.68 5.39
CA VAL A 60 -23.41 -12.29 5.56
C VAL A 60 -22.05 -12.12 4.87
N LYS A 61 -21.17 -13.10 5.00
CA LYS A 61 -19.87 -13.13 4.30
C LYS A 61 -20.04 -13.07 2.78
N SER A 62 -20.99 -13.82 2.22
CA SER A 62 -21.28 -13.79 0.77
C SER A 62 -21.71 -12.40 0.32
N LYS A 63 -22.69 -11.79 1.00
CA LYS A 63 -23.17 -10.44 0.66
C LYS A 63 -22.08 -9.38 0.79
N ILE A 64 -21.22 -9.51 1.81
CA ILE A 64 -20.07 -8.61 1.98
C ILE A 64 -19.04 -8.84 0.87
N SER A 65 -18.82 -10.07 0.43
CA SER A 65 -17.95 -10.35 -0.72
C SER A 65 -18.39 -9.59 -1.96
N ASP A 66 -19.68 -9.65 -2.29
CA ASP A 66 -20.24 -8.92 -3.43
C ASP A 66 -20.01 -7.40 -3.28
N LEU A 67 -20.26 -6.84 -2.08
CA LEU A 67 -19.99 -5.43 -1.79
C LEU A 67 -18.52 -5.03 -1.96
N TYR A 68 -17.58 -5.93 -1.66
CA TYR A 68 -16.15 -5.68 -1.87
C TYR A 68 -15.80 -5.62 -3.35
N PHE A 69 -16.32 -6.56 -4.16
CA PHE A 69 -16.12 -6.56 -5.61
C PHE A 69 -16.72 -5.30 -6.25
N ASP A 70 -17.97 -4.97 -5.91
CA ASP A 70 -18.65 -3.76 -6.39
C ASP A 70 -17.87 -2.50 -6.01
N HIS A 71 -17.40 -2.41 -4.75
CA HIS A 71 -16.63 -1.26 -4.29
C HIS A 71 -15.35 -1.06 -5.10
N PHE A 72 -14.59 -2.13 -5.35
CA PHE A 72 -13.35 -2.03 -6.10
C PHE A 72 -13.58 -1.80 -7.60
N ASP A 73 -14.68 -2.27 -8.18
CA ASP A 73 -15.06 -1.91 -9.55
C ASP A 73 -15.41 -0.41 -9.66
N GLU A 74 -16.22 0.12 -8.73
CA GLU A 74 -16.55 1.55 -8.67
C GLU A 74 -15.29 2.42 -8.49
N VAL A 75 -14.37 1.99 -7.62
CA VAL A 75 -13.08 2.66 -7.43
C VAL A 75 -12.25 2.63 -8.71
N GLY A 76 -12.16 1.49 -9.39
CA GLY A 76 -11.44 1.36 -10.66
C GLY A 76 -12.00 2.28 -11.74
N THR A 77 -13.32 2.35 -11.86
CA THR A 77 -14.02 3.24 -12.80
C THR A 77 -13.80 4.72 -12.46
N MET A 78 -13.85 5.08 -11.18
CA MET A 78 -13.56 6.44 -10.72
C MET A 78 -12.11 6.87 -10.98
N MET A 79 -11.15 5.96 -10.78
CA MET A 79 -9.73 6.21 -11.06
C MET A 79 -9.47 6.42 -12.55
N LYS A 80 -10.07 5.58 -13.42
CA LYS A 80 -9.96 5.72 -14.89
C LYS A 80 -10.57 7.01 -15.43
N SER A 81 -11.69 7.45 -14.86
CA SER A 81 -12.42 8.64 -15.31
C SER A 81 -11.83 9.97 -14.82
N SER A 82 -10.95 9.95 -13.82
CA SER A 82 -10.41 11.18 -13.23
C SER A 82 -9.13 11.64 -13.93
N LYS A 83 -9.24 12.67 -14.79
CA LYS A 83 -8.13 13.28 -15.55
C LYS A 83 -7.23 14.20 -14.71
N GLY A 84 -6.64 13.71 -13.62
CA GLY A 84 -5.60 14.43 -12.86
C GLY A 84 -6.06 15.45 -11.80
N ASP A 85 -7.38 15.65 -11.62
CA ASP A 85 -7.90 16.46 -10.51
C ASP A 85 -7.84 15.68 -9.19
N ARG A 86 -6.71 15.82 -8.49
CA ARG A 86 -6.43 15.12 -7.23
C ARG A 86 -7.40 15.48 -6.11
N ARG A 87 -7.93 16.72 -6.08
CA ARG A 87 -8.83 17.15 -4.99
C ARG A 87 -10.21 16.51 -5.18
N ASN A 88 -10.73 16.55 -6.42
CA ASN A 88 -11.98 15.88 -6.76
C ASN A 88 -11.88 14.35 -6.60
N GLN A 89 -10.75 13.74 -6.98
CA GLN A 89 -10.47 12.32 -6.73
C GLN A 89 -10.56 11.97 -5.25
N ARG A 90 -9.96 12.78 -4.37
CA ARG A 90 -10.00 12.53 -2.92
C ARG A 90 -11.43 12.57 -2.38
N THR A 91 -12.22 13.55 -2.79
CA THR A 91 -13.63 13.68 -2.38
C THR A 91 -14.45 12.48 -2.87
N LYS A 92 -14.29 12.08 -4.13
CA LYS A 92 -14.98 10.91 -4.70
C LYS A 92 -14.58 9.61 -4.01
N MET A 93 -13.29 9.43 -3.72
CA MET A 93 -12.81 8.26 -2.99
C MET A 93 -13.39 8.19 -1.57
N ASP A 94 -13.46 9.32 -0.86
CA ASP A 94 -14.08 9.38 0.47
C ASP A 94 -15.58 9.05 0.41
N ALA A 95 -16.28 9.51 -0.63
CA ALA A 95 -17.68 9.18 -0.86
C ALA A 95 -17.90 7.68 -1.12
N LEU A 96 -17.10 7.07 -2.02
CA LEU A 96 -17.14 5.63 -2.30
C LEU A 96 -16.85 4.79 -1.06
N LYS A 97 -15.84 5.20 -0.28
CA LYS A 97 -15.52 4.56 0.99
C LYS A 97 -16.67 4.63 2.00
N LYS A 98 -17.26 5.81 2.19
CA LYS A 98 -18.41 5.99 3.10
C LYS A 98 -19.63 5.19 2.65
N LYS A 99 -19.90 5.15 1.34
CA LYS A 99 -20.97 4.33 0.76
C LYS A 99 -20.77 2.85 1.10
N PHE A 100 -19.58 2.33 0.82
CA PHE A 100 -19.21 0.95 1.14
C PHE A 100 -19.32 0.65 2.64
N GLU A 101 -18.73 1.49 3.51
CA GLU A 101 -18.81 1.32 4.97
C GLU A 101 -20.27 1.29 5.47
N LYS A 102 -21.15 2.11 4.88
CA LYS A 102 -22.59 2.11 5.21
C LYS A 102 -23.29 0.82 4.78
N GLN A 103 -23.02 0.35 3.56
CA GLN A 103 -23.62 -0.89 3.04
C GLN A 103 -23.17 -2.11 3.84
N VAL A 104 -21.89 -2.20 4.20
CA VAL A 104 -21.38 -3.28 5.06
C VAL A 104 -22.06 -3.25 6.42
N LYS A 105 -22.10 -2.09 7.09
CA LYS A 105 -22.73 -1.95 8.42
C LYS A 105 -24.22 -2.30 8.45
N ALA A 106 -24.94 -2.12 7.34
CA ALA A 106 -26.34 -2.49 7.24
C ALA A 106 -26.57 -4.02 7.30
N LEU A 107 -25.53 -4.82 7.03
CA LEU A 107 -25.57 -6.28 7.10
C LEU A 107 -25.08 -6.86 8.44
N LEU A 108 -24.57 -6.01 9.33
CA LEU A 108 -23.95 -6.40 10.59
C LEU A 108 -24.88 -6.20 11.78
N THR A 109 -24.73 -7.04 12.81
CA THR A 109 -25.32 -6.78 14.14
C THR A 109 -24.61 -5.62 14.83
N ASP A 110 -25.17 -5.08 15.90
CA ASP A 110 -24.57 -3.94 16.60
C ASP A 110 -23.18 -4.26 17.18
N GLU A 111 -23.01 -5.44 17.79
CA GLU A 111 -21.70 -5.91 18.26
C GLU A 111 -20.67 -6.03 17.12
N GLN A 112 -21.11 -6.47 15.94
CA GLN A 112 -20.24 -6.60 14.77
C GLN A 112 -19.88 -5.24 14.16
N LYS A 113 -20.76 -4.23 14.25
CA LYS A 113 -20.46 -2.86 13.81
C LYS A 113 -19.32 -2.25 14.61
N ASP A 114 -19.23 -2.51 15.90
CA ASP A 114 -18.14 -2.00 16.74
C ASP A 114 -16.80 -2.66 16.38
N LYS A 115 -16.79 -3.98 16.22
CA LYS A 115 -15.60 -4.70 15.70
C LYS A 115 -15.20 -4.21 14.31
N PHE A 116 -16.17 -3.96 13.43
CA PHE A 116 -15.91 -3.37 12.11
C PHE A 116 -15.23 -2.01 12.21
N ASN A 117 -15.73 -1.13 13.09
CA ASN A 117 -15.13 0.20 13.29
C ASN A 117 -13.68 0.10 13.79
N GLU A 118 -13.41 -0.83 14.70
CA GLU A 118 -12.05 -1.08 15.21
C GLU A 118 -11.13 -1.64 14.12
N PHE A 119 -11.60 -2.64 13.38
CA PHE A 119 -10.90 -3.21 12.23
C PHE A 119 -10.51 -2.14 11.20
N MET A 120 -11.44 -1.25 10.87
CA MET A 120 -11.18 -0.13 9.96
C MET A 120 -10.20 0.89 10.54
N LYS A 121 -10.20 1.14 11.85
CA LYS A 121 -9.23 2.01 12.52
C LYS A 121 -7.81 1.41 12.48
N LYS A 122 -7.68 0.10 12.73
CA LYS A 122 -6.39 -0.63 12.68
C LYS A 122 -5.74 -0.54 11.29
N ARG A 123 -6.56 -0.59 10.22
CA ARG A 123 -6.09 -0.56 8.83
C ARG A 123 -5.92 0.85 8.25
N ARG A 124 -6.32 1.91 8.95
CA ARG A 124 -6.08 3.28 8.47
C ARG A 124 -4.58 3.58 8.54
N PRO A 125 -3.95 4.06 7.46
CA PRO A 125 -2.56 4.47 7.51
C PRO A 125 -2.39 5.60 8.53
N ARG A 126 -1.47 5.41 9.50
CA ARG A 126 -1.22 6.40 10.55
C ARG A 126 -0.56 7.64 9.95
N PRO A 127 -1.13 8.85 10.14
CA PRO A 127 -0.47 10.10 9.72
C PRO A 127 0.83 10.26 10.51
N GLY A 128 1.98 9.99 9.89
CA GLY A 128 3.31 10.16 10.52
C GLY A 128 4.32 9.05 10.24
N GLN A 129 3.88 7.79 10.04
CA GLN A 129 4.81 6.70 9.66
C GLN A 129 5.39 6.86 8.25
N GLN A 130 4.80 7.73 7.43
CA GLN A 130 5.29 8.05 6.09
C GLN A 130 6.39 9.13 6.09
N LYS A 131 6.63 9.82 7.22
CA LYS A 131 7.72 10.81 7.38
C LYS A 131 8.98 10.22 8.03
N ALA A 132 8.86 9.19 8.86
CA ALA A 132 10.00 8.59 9.58
C ALA A 132 10.87 7.62 8.73
N LYS A 133 10.58 7.50 7.43
CA LYS A 133 11.35 6.71 6.45
C LYS A 133 11.66 7.54 5.19
N ARG A 134 11.79 8.85 5.35
CA ARG A 134 12.27 9.77 4.32
C ARG A 134 13.68 10.21 4.66
#